data_AF-A0A7G2C2F5-F1
#
_entry.id   AF-A0A7G2C2F5-F1
#
_cell.length_a   1.000
_cell.length_b   1.000
_cell.length_c   1.000
_cell.angle_alpha   90.00
_cell.angle_beta   90.00
_cell.angle_gamma   90.00
#
_symmetry.space_group_name_H-M   'P 1'
#
loop_
_entity.id
_entity.type
_entity.pdbx_description
1 polymer ?
#
loop_
_entity_poly.entity_id
_entity_poly.type
_entity_poly.pdbx_seq_one_letter_code
_entity_poly.pdbx_strand_id
1 'polypeptide(L)'
;MFAVRCPAHLVWHPSVHHSLLLLRGLQCRHTLVLDPAAEGRPSLLAEGSSLIQTTVDWGHTDSPPNLQRVYAPEHILHFFANRTATPQQAILATQLADYLDACEVSRRIQAAVDTLLFTLQTATQEVEPVRVAHAALLTLLERVEVALAKEDPQEEGKEEDPLRLWPLFSILQFIVEEGGLLTSAYPHLSRELARLSQRPTVRQHRRLVERTLAEGPTVAYPYRNFLQEVQRGLREYNHTIQERTGGTAANHNSGEARMGLQAVAARLPWTRKGAKLTPRN
;
A
#
# COMPACT_ATOMS: atom_id res chain seq x y z
N MET A 1 -17.09 -24.41 2.82
CA MET A 1 -16.51 -23.37 3.69
C MET A 1 -15.16 -22.96 3.11
N PHE A 2 -14.85 -21.67 3.10
CA PHE A 2 -13.56 -21.17 2.63
C PHE A 2 -12.53 -21.13 3.76
N ALA A 3 -11.28 -21.41 3.43
CA ALA A 3 -10.14 -21.23 4.33
C ALA A 3 -9.01 -20.54 3.57
N VAL A 4 -8.58 -19.38 4.08
CA VAL A 4 -7.37 -18.69 3.64
C VAL A 4 -6.23 -19.22 4.49
N ARG A 5 -5.32 -19.95 3.85
CA ARG A 5 -4.10 -20.48 4.44
C ARG A 5 -2.95 -19.54 4.12
N CYS A 6 -2.20 -19.13 5.13
CA CYS A 6 -0.96 -18.41 4.92
C CYS A 6 0.08 -18.79 5.96
N PRO A 7 1.37 -18.70 5.61
CA PRO A 7 2.44 -18.68 6.59
C PRO A 7 2.17 -17.62 7.66
N ALA A 8 2.38 -17.95 8.94
CA ALA A 8 2.15 -17.00 10.03
C ALA A 8 2.96 -15.70 9.83
N HIS A 9 4.17 -15.81 9.27
CA HIS A 9 5.04 -14.67 9.01
C HIS A 9 4.57 -13.75 7.86
N LEU A 10 3.48 -14.08 7.14
CA LEU A 10 2.92 -13.29 6.02
C LEU A 10 1.52 -12.74 6.31
N VAL A 11 1.09 -12.73 7.57
CA VAL A 11 -0.24 -12.21 7.92
C VAL A 11 -0.41 -10.73 7.54
N TRP A 12 0.67 -9.95 7.54
CA TRP A 12 0.70 -8.54 7.10
C TRP A 12 0.52 -8.36 5.57
N HIS A 13 0.60 -9.44 4.79
CA HIS A 13 0.62 -9.35 3.34
C HIS A 13 -0.74 -8.90 2.78
N PRO A 14 -0.78 -7.91 1.87
CA PRO A 14 -2.03 -7.34 1.37
C PRO A 14 -2.96 -8.39 0.73
N SER A 15 -2.41 -9.42 0.06
CA SER A 15 -3.22 -10.50 -0.52
C SER A 15 -4.02 -11.29 0.51
N VAL A 16 -3.52 -11.49 1.75
CA VAL A 16 -4.30 -12.18 2.82
C VAL A 16 -5.54 -11.35 3.15
N HIS A 17 -5.34 -10.05 3.35
CA HIS A 17 -6.43 -9.13 3.68
C HIS A 17 -7.40 -8.96 2.52
N HIS A 18 -6.90 -8.90 1.28
CA HIS A 18 -7.73 -8.87 0.08
C HIS A 18 -8.61 -10.12 0.00
N SER A 19 -8.06 -11.33 0.14
CA SER A 19 -8.85 -12.57 0.12
C SER A 19 -9.94 -12.61 1.20
N LEU A 20 -9.60 -12.22 2.44
CA LEU A 20 -10.56 -12.21 3.55
C LEU A 20 -11.67 -11.16 3.35
N LEU A 21 -11.32 -9.96 2.90
CA LEU A 21 -12.29 -8.91 2.60
C LEU A 21 -13.17 -9.27 1.41
N LEU A 22 -12.61 -9.87 0.36
CA LEU A 22 -13.36 -10.36 -0.79
C LEU A 22 -14.38 -11.43 -0.37
N LEU A 23 -13.96 -12.43 0.40
CA LEU A 23 -14.86 -13.48 0.90
C LEU A 23 -15.94 -12.92 1.83
N ARG A 24 -15.63 -11.86 2.59
CA ARG A 24 -16.61 -11.14 3.40
C ARG A 24 -17.58 -10.33 2.55
N GLY A 25 -17.11 -9.63 1.52
CA GLY A 25 -17.95 -8.91 0.55
C GLY A 25 -18.90 -9.84 -0.21
N LEU A 26 -18.43 -11.05 -0.54
CA LEU A 26 -19.24 -12.12 -1.15
C LEU A 26 -20.14 -12.87 -0.13
N GLN A 27 -20.17 -12.41 1.12
CA GLN A 27 -20.96 -13.00 2.22
C GLN A 27 -20.69 -14.51 2.43
N CYS A 28 -19.49 -14.96 2.11
CA CYS A 28 -19.08 -16.35 2.22
C CYS A 28 -18.50 -16.63 3.62
N ARG A 29 -18.88 -17.76 4.22
CA ARG A 29 -18.24 -18.23 5.46
C ARG A 29 -16.79 -18.62 5.20
N HIS A 30 -15.87 -17.94 5.87
CA HIS A 30 -14.44 -18.10 5.71
C HIS A 30 -13.69 -18.08 7.05
N THR A 31 -12.49 -18.64 7.06
CA THR A 31 -11.56 -18.66 8.21
C THR A 31 -10.14 -18.39 7.72
N LEU A 32 -9.29 -17.92 8.64
CA LEU A 32 -7.84 -17.78 8.45
C LEU A 32 -7.16 -18.95 9.16
N VAL A 33 -6.25 -19.64 8.47
CA VAL A 33 -5.47 -20.75 9.01
C VAL A 33 -3.99 -20.39 8.85
N LEU A 34 -3.27 -20.34 9.97
CA LEU A 34 -1.85 -20.00 9.99
C LEU A 34 -1.02 -21.28 9.97
N ASP A 35 -0.14 -21.40 8.97
CA ASP A 35 0.79 -22.52 8.87
C ASP A 35 2.11 -22.16 9.59
N PRO A 36 2.49 -22.87 10.67
CA PRO A 36 3.69 -22.57 11.44
C PRO A 36 4.99 -23.05 10.78
N ALA A 37 4.89 -23.95 9.78
CA ALA A 37 6.03 -24.68 9.19
C ALA A 37 6.53 -24.12 7.85
N ALA A 38 6.02 -22.96 7.40
CA ALA A 38 6.44 -22.39 6.13
C ALA A 38 7.83 -21.75 6.25
N GLU A 39 8.82 -22.46 5.72
CA GLU A 39 10.19 -21.98 5.53
C GLU A 39 10.25 -20.95 4.40
N GLY A 40 11.02 -19.88 4.61
CA GLY A 40 11.17 -18.77 3.68
C GLY A 40 10.75 -17.44 4.31
N ARG A 41 11.53 -16.39 4.12
CA ARG A 41 11.15 -15.01 4.43
C ARG A 41 11.16 -14.28 3.10
N PRO A 42 10.03 -14.27 2.36
CA PRO A 42 10.00 -13.56 1.09
C PRO A 42 10.34 -12.10 1.36
N SER A 43 11.31 -11.59 0.60
CA SER A 43 11.75 -10.20 0.72
C SER A 43 10.86 -9.26 -0.09
N LEU A 44 10.06 -9.83 -1.01
CA LEU A 44 9.16 -9.13 -1.92
C LEU A 44 7.71 -9.58 -1.74
N LEU A 45 6.76 -8.68 -2.00
CA LEU A 45 5.34 -8.93 -1.94
C LEU A 45 4.90 -9.95 -3.00
N ALA A 46 5.41 -9.85 -4.24
CA ALA A 46 5.08 -10.81 -5.29
C ALA A 46 5.39 -12.26 -4.89
N GLU A 47 6.53 -12.50 -4.23
CA GLU A 47 6.92 -13.82 -3.73
C GLU A 47 5.96 -14.29 -2.63
N GLY A 48 5.63 -13.40 -1.68
CA GLY A 48 4.70 -13.70 -0.58
C GLY A 48 3.30 -14.07 -1.06
N SER A 49 2.83 -13.49 -2.16
CA SER A 49 1.52 -13.80 -2.76
C SER A 49 1.37 -15.27 -3.18
N SER A 50 2.46 -15.89 -3.64
CA SER A 50 2.47 -17.29 -4.08
C SER A 50 2.36 -18.30 -2.93
N LEU A 51 2.62 -17.86 -1.70
CA LEU A 51 2.56 -18.70 -0.50
C LEU A 51 1.19 -18.65 0.18
N ILE A 52 0.33 -17.73 -0.24
CA ILE A 52 -1.02 -17.55 0.30
C ILE A 52 -1.97 -18.38 -0.55
N GLN A 53 -2.78 -19.22 0.10
CA GLN A 53 -3.68 -20.14 -0.57
C GLN A 53 -5.10 -19.95 -0.07
N THR A 54 -6.03 -19.75 -0.97
CA THR A 54 -7.46 -19.87 -0.67
C THR A 54 -7.93 -21.25 -1.09
N THR A 55 -8.50 -21.98 -0.14
CA THR A 55 -9.07 -23.30 -0.35
C THR A 55 -10.56 -23.27 -0.05
N VAL A 56 -11.32 -24.06 -0.80
CA VAL A 56 -12.75 -24.22 -0.55
C VAL A 56 -13.10 -25.69 -0.43
N ASP A 57 -13.77 -26.03 0.67
CA ASP A 57 -14.40 -27.33 0.85
C ASP A 57 -15.89 -27.20 0.58
N TRP A 58 -16.37 -27.87 -0.45
CA TRP A 58 -17.78 -27.86 -0.83
C TRP A 58 -18.59 -29.00 -0.20
N GLY A 59 -17.98 -29.85 0.64
CA GLY A 59 -18.67 -30.87 1.42
C GLY A 59 -19.28 -32.00 0.57
N HIS A 60 -18.60 -32.44 -0.49
CA HIS A 60 -19.04 -33.63 -1.23
C HIS A 60 -18.60 -34.88 -0.47
N THR A 61 -19.58 -35.66 0.01
CA THR A 61 -19.39 -36.81 0.92
C THR A 61 -18.79 -38.05 0.25
N ASP A 62 -18.78 -38.12 -1.08
CA ASP A 62 -18.58 -39.41 -1.79
C ASP A 62 -17.33 -39.44 -2.69
N SER A 63 -16.38 -38.52 -2.50
CA SER A 63 -15.12 -38.46 -3.26
C SER A 63 -14.01 -37.89 -2.38
N PRO A 64 -12.72 -38.21 -2.59
CA PRO A 64 -11.65 -37.49 -1.89
C PRO A 64 -11.87 -35.99 -2.11
N PRO A 65 -11.63 -35.14 -1.09
CA PRO A 65 -11.98 -33.74 -1.17
C PRO A 65 -11.23 -33.12 -2.34
N ASN A 66 -11.95 -32.81 -3.43
CA ASN A 66 -11.46 -31.98 -4.52
C ASN A 66 -11.37 -30.54 -3.99
N LEU A 67 -10.47 -30.32 -3.04
CA LEU A 67 -10.08 -29.03 -2.50
C LEU A 67 -9.51 -28.23 -3.65
N GLN A 68 -10.36 -27.41 -4.26
CA GLN A 68 -9.90 -26.46 -5.25
C GLN A 68 -9.05 -25.40 -4.53
N ARG A 69 -7.85 -25.17 -5.04
CA ARG A 69 -6.86 -24.27 -4.45
C ARG A 69 -6.56 -23.15 -5.43
N VAL A 70 -6.46 -21.95 -4.89
CA VAL A 70 -6.16 -20.73 -5.63
C VAL A 70 -5.14 -19.93 -4.84
N TYR A 71 -4.20 -19.28 -5.52
CA TYR A 71 -3.14 -18.49 -4.88
C TYR A 71 -3.42 -16.98 -4.94
N ALA A 72 -3.81 -16.47 -6.11
CA ALA A 72 -4.15 -15.05 -6.27
C ALA A 72 -5.58 -14.76 -5.76
N PRO A 73 -5.81 -13.66 -5.01
CA PRO A 73 -7.14 -13.31 -4.53
C PRO A 73 -8.17 -13.14 -5.64
N GLU A 74 -7.79 -12.55 -6.78
CA GLU A 74 -8.70 -12.35 -7.93
C GLU A 74 -9.25 -13.67 -8.49
N HIS A 75 -8.46 -14.74 -8.39
CA HIS A 75 -8.85 -16.05 -8.89
C HIS A 75 -9.88 -16.76 -7.99
N ILE A 76 -10.18 -16.24 -6.79
CA ILE A 76 -11.28 -16.73 -5.94
C ILE A 76 -12.61 -16.65 -6.69
N LEU A 77 -12.75 -15.68 -7.59
CA LEU A 77 -13.95 -15.50 -8.41
C LEU A 77 -14.20 -16.68 -9.36
N HIS A 78 -13.17 -17.42 -9.78
CA HIS A 78 -13.33 -18.61 -10.62
C HIS A 78 -14.11 -19.73 -9.92
N PHE A 79 -14.08 -19.80 -8.58
CA PHE A 79 -14.89 -20.77 -7.83
C PHE A 79 -16.39 -20.55 -8.03
N PHE A 80 -16.80 -19.31 -8.32
CA PHE A 80 -18.20 -18.94 -8.54
C PHE A 80 -18.57 -18.97 -10.03
N ALA A 81 -17.62 -18.78 -10.94
CA ALA A 81 -17.86 -18.81 -12.39
C ALA A 81 -18.47 -20.15 -12.87
N ASN A 82 -18.02 -21.27 -12.30
CA ASN A 82 -18.45 -22.61 -12.72
C ASN A 82 -19.72 -23.13 -12.02
N ARG A 83 -20.40 -22.31 -11.20
CA ARG A 83 -21.52 -22.74 -10.36
C ARG A 83 -22.81 -22.00 -10.70
N THR A 84 -23.61 -22.58 -11.58
CA THR A 84 -24.88 -22.01 -12.04
C THR A 84 -25.84 -21.71 -10.86
N ALA A 85 -26.27 -20.46 -10.74
CA ALA A 85 -27.39 -19.98 -9.91
C ALA A 85 -27.10 -19.71 -8.41
N THR A 86 -26.02 -19.01 -8.09
CA THR A 86 -25.81 -18.45 -6.74
C THR A 86 -26.06 -16.93 -6.71
N PRO A 87 -26.58 -16.35 -5.61
CA PRO A 87 -26.77 -14.90 -5.49
C PRO A 87 -25.45 -14.12 -5.68
N GLN A 88 -24.31 -14.74 -5.34
CA GLN A 88 -22.99 -14.18 -5.57
C GLN A 88 -22.68 -13.97 -7.07
N GLN A 89 -23.17 -14.84 -7.97
CA GLN A 89 -22.95 -14.66 -9.41
C GLN A 89 -23.63 -13.40 -9.95
N ALA A 90 -24.79 -13.02 -9.41
CA ALA A 90 -25.49 -11.80 -9.83
C ALA A 90 -24.70 -10.55 -9.46
N ILE A 91 -24.13 -10.51 -8.25
CA ILE A 91 -23.25 -9.43 -7.78
C ILE A 91 -21.96 -9.38 -8.63
N LEU A 92 -21.38 -10.53 -8.93
CA LEU A 92 -20.17 -10.61 -9.76
C LEU A 92 -20.46 -10.13 -11.19
N ALA A 93 -21.58 -10.51 -11.79
CA ALA A 93 -21.92 -10.12 -13.16
C ALA A 93 -21.99 -8.59 -13.33
N THR A 94 -22.35 -7.83 -12.29
CA THR A 94 -22.46 -6.37 -12.36
C THR A 94 -21.16 -5.65 -11.98
N GLN A 95 -20.37 -6.19 -11.05
CA GLN A 95 -19.19 -5.50 -10.49
C GLN A 95 -17.83 -6.06 -10.93
N LEU A 96 -17.80 -7.14 -11.73
CA LEU A 96 -16.55 -7.82 -12.09
C LEU A 96 -15.54 -6.92 -12.81
N ALA A 97 -16.00 -6.10 -13.76
CA ALA A 97 -15.11 -5.23 -14.53
C ALA A 97 -14.37 -4.23 -13.62
N ASP A 98 -15.11 -3.48 -12.81
CA ASP A 98 -14.54 -2.50 -11.88
C ASP A 98 -13.65 -3.16 -10.82
N TYR A 99 -14.00 -4.37 -10.38
CA TYR A 99 -13.17 -5.14 -9.46
C TYR A 99 -11.83 -5.55 -10.09
N LEU A 100 -11.83 -6.02 -11.34
CA LEU A 100 -10.61 -6.42 -12.03
C LEU A 100 -9.71 -5.21 -12.33
N ASP A 101 -10.29 -4.06 -12.69
CA ASP A 101 -9.55 -2.81 -12.85
C ASP A 101 -8.89 -2.38 -11.53
N ALA A 102 -9.61 -2.47 -10.41
CA ALA A 102 -9.07 -2.20 -9.09
C ALA A 102 -7.96 -3.18 -8.67
N CYS A 103 -8.08 -4.46 -9.05
CA CYS A 103 -7.03 -5.46 -8.86
C CYS A 103 -5.77 -5.12 -9.67
N GLU A 104 -5.93 -4.70 -10.92
CA GLU A 104 -4.80 -4.28 -11.77
C GLU A 104 -4.07 -3.05 -11.20
N VAL A 105 -4.81 -2.07 -10.70
CA VAL A 105 -4.23 -0.92 -9.98
C VAL A 105 -3.46 -1.37 -8.75
N SER A 106 -4.05 -2.24 -7.92
CA SER A 106 -3.43 -2.79 -6.73
C SER A 106 -2.14 -3.55 -7.05
N ARG A 107 -2.15 -4.37 -8.10
CA ARG A 107 -0.99 -5.12 -8.59
C ARG A 107 0.13 -4.21 -9.10
N ARG A 108 -0.20 -3.12 -9.79
CA ARG A 108 0.81 -2.12 -10.23
C ARG A 108 1.49 -1.43 -9.05
N ILE A 109 0.71 -1.10 -8.02
CA ILE A 109 1.25 -0.51 -6.79
C ILE A 109 2.15 -1.53 -6.08
N GLN A 110 1.72 -2.79 -5.96
CA GLN A 110 2.53 -3.87 -5.39
C GLN A 110 3.85 -4.04 -6.15
N ALA A 111 3.82 -4.06 -7.48
CA ALA A 111 5.04 -4.16 -8.30
C ALA A 111 5.98 -2.95 -8.13
N ALA A 112 5.43 -1.74 -7.96
CA ALA A 112 6.23 -0.55 -7.68
C ALA A 112 6.87 -0.61 -6.28
N VAL A 113 6.17 -1.14 -5.29
CA VAL A 113 6.73 -1.41 -3.96
C VAL A 113 7.84 -2.46 -4.04
N ASP A 114 7.63 -3.56 -4.76
CA ASP A 114 8.66 -4.60 -4.94
C ASP A 114 9.90 -4.04 -5.63
N THR A 115 9.72 -3.20 -6.65
CA THR A 115 10.83 -2.51 -7.33
C THR A 115 11.59 -1.61 -6.35
N LEU A 116 10.88 -0.86 -5.50
CA LEU A 116 11.50 -0.01 -4.48
C LEU A 116 12.25 -0.85 -3.42
N LEU A 117 11.66 -1.93 -2.92
CA LEU A 117 12.31 -2.80 -1.94
C LEU A 117 13.54 -3.50 -2.52
N PHE A 118 13.43 -3.99 -3.75
CA PHE A 118 14.55 -4.58 -4.48
C PHE A 118 15.69 -3.58 -4.68
N THR A 119 15.40 -2.36 -5.12
CA THR A 119 16.42 -1.31 -5.26
C THR A 119 17.02 -0.93 -3.91
N LEU A 120 16.25 -0.88 -2.83
CA LEU A 120 16.78 -0.61 -1.48
C LEU A 120 17.74 -1.71 -0.99
N GLN A 121 17.43 -2.97 -1.28
CA GLN A 121 18.27 -4.11 -0.87
C GLN A 121 19.57 -4.20 -1.67
N THR A 122 19.57 -3.74 -2.92
CA THR A 122 20.71 -3.84 -3.85
C THR A 122 21.55 -2.57 -3.91
N ALA A 123 20.98 -1.41 -3.61
CA ALA A 123 21.67 -0.13 -3.63
C ALA A 123 22.64 -0.03 -2.44
N THR A 124 23.91 -0.31 -2.68
CA THR A 124 24.97 -0.19 -1.67
C THR A 124 25.50 1.24 -1.53
N GLN A 125 25.47 2.04 -2.61
CA GLN A 125 25.97 3.44 -2.60
C GLN A 125 25.17 4.41 -3.50
N GLU A 126 24.41 3.92 -4.48
CA GLU A 126 23.68 4.76 -5.43
C GLU A 126 22.25 5.06 -4.96
N VAL A 127 21.97 6.33 -4.66
CA VAL A 127 20.65 6.79 -4.17
C VAL A 127 19.69 7.10 -5.34
N GLU A 128 20.20 7.31 -6.55
CA GLU A 128 19.40 7.70 -7.71
C GLU A 128 18.37 6.63 -8.15
N PRO A 129 18.70 5.33 -8.21
CA PRO A 129 17.71 4.29 -8.52
C PRO A 129 16.56 4.24 -7.50
N VAL A 130 16.89 4.43 -6.20
CA VAL A 130 15.89 4.50 -5.13
C VAL A 130 15.00 5.73 -5.30
N ARG A 131 15.57 6.89 -5.69
CA ARG A 131 14.81 8.11 -6.00
C ARG A 131 13.81 7.89 -7.13
N VAL A 132 14.24 7.25 -8.22
CA VAL A 132 13.41 6.96 -9.40
C VAL A 132 12.28 5.98 -9.05
N ALA A 133 12.60 4.88 -8.36
CA ALA A 133 11.62 3.90 -7.91
C ALA A 133 10.58 4.50 -6.95
N HIS A 134 11.05 5.32 -5.99
CA HIS A 134 10.18 6.04 -5.06
C HIS A 134 9.27 7.04 -5.80
N ALA A 135 9.79 7.81 -6.75
CA ALA A 135 8.99 8.74 -7.55
C ALA A 135 7.92 8.01 -8.39
N ALA A 136 8.25 6.84 -8.95
CA ALA A 136 7.29 6.02 -9.69
C ALA A 136 6.14 5.55 -8.78
N LEU A 137 6.44 5.10 -7.56
CA LEU A 137 5.41 4.74 -6.57
C LEU A 137 4.52 5.93 -6.20
N LEU A 138 5.11 7.09 -5.90
CA LEU A 138 4.34 8.29 -5.54
C LEU A 138 3.45 8.78 -6.70
N THR A 139 3.91 8.67 -7.94
CA THR A 139 3.12 9.02 -9.14
C THR A 139 1.90 8.11 -9.28
N LEU A 140 2.01 6.82 -8.96
CA LEU A 140 0.86 5.90 -8.95
C LEU A 140 -0.12 6.27 -7.84
N LEU A 141 0.37 6.58 -6.64
CA LEU A 141 -0.47 7.00 -5.52
C LEU A 141 -1.20 8.33 -5.81
N GLU A 142 -0.54 9.26 -6.48
CA GLU A 142 -1.17 10.52 -6.93
C GLU A 142 -2.30 10.27 -7.94
N ARG A 143 -2.13 9.32 -8.87
CA ARG A 143 -3.21 8.94 -9.80
C ARG A 143 -4.40 8.34 -9.06
N VAL A 144 -4.16 7.54 -8.03
CA VAL A 144 -5.22 7.01 -7.16
C VAL A 144 -5.92 8.13 -6.40
N GLU A 145 -5.17 9.08 -5.82
CA GLU A 145 -5.73 10.25 -5.15
C GLU A 145 -6.63 11.08 -6.08
N VAL A 146 -6.18 11.34 -7.31
CA VAL A 146 -6.96 12.06 -8.32
C VAL A 146 -8.21 11.28 -8.74
N ALA A 147 -8.13 9.95 -8.81
CA ALA A 147 -9.29 9.11 -9.11
C ALA A 147 -10.31 9.16 -7.97
N LEU A 148 -9.87 9.00 -6.71
CA LEU A 148 -10.72 9.08 -5.52
C LEU A 148 -11.36 10.47 -5.36
N ALA A 149 -10.65 11.54 -5.73
CA ALA A 149 -11.18 12.90 -5.66
C ALA A 149 -12.34 13.16 -6.65
N LYS A 150 -12.45 12.37 -7.73
CA LYS A 150 -13.52 12.49 -8.74
C LYS A 150 -14.78 11.72 -8.36
N GLU A 151 -14.71 10.82 -7.38
CA GLU A 151 -15.87 10.10 -6.88
C GLU A 151 -16.62 11.00 -5.90
N ASP A 152 -17.69 11.65 -6.37
CA ASP A 152 -18.49 12.56 -5.56
C ASP A 152 -19.10 11.87 -4.32
N PRO A 153 -19.10 12.50 -3.13
CA PRO A 153 -19.67 11.94 -1.91
C PRO A 153 -21.22 11.92 -1.88
N GLN A 154 -21.90 12.23 -2.99
CA GLN A 154 -23.36 12.47 -2.99
C GLN A 154 -24.21 11.22 -3.26
N GLU A 155 -23.64 10.09 -3.69
CA GLU A 155 -24.39 8.82 -3.87
C GLU A 155 -24.26 7.86 -2.67
N GLU A 156 -24.10 8.39 -1.45
CA GLU A 156 -23.87 7.60 -0.22
C GLU A 156 -25.12 6.88 0.34
N GLY A 157 -26.20 6.76 -0.42
CA GLY A 157 -27.50 6.33 0.12
C GLY A 157 -27.80 4.83 0.09
N LYS A 158 -27.21 4.03 -0.81
CA LYS A 158 -27.79 2.70 -1.13
C LYS A 158 -26.85 1.57 -1.54
N GLU A 159 -25.55 1.77 -1.67
CA GLU A 159 -24.70 0.70 -2.19
C GLU A 159 -24.21 -0.26 -1.09
N GLU A 160 -24.57 -1.54 -1.25
CA GLU A 160 -23.81 -2.66 -0.69
C GLU A 160 -22.31 -2.44 -0.97
N ASP A 161 -21.45 -2.76 0.00
CA ASP A 161 -20.01 -2.47 -0.11
C ASP A 161 -19.42 -2.96 -1.46
N PRO A 162 -19.05 -2.05 -2.41
CA PRO A 162 -18.67 -2.47 -3.75
C PRO A 162 -17.33 -3.21 -3.74
N LEU A 163 -17.25 -4.31 -4.50
CA LEU A 163 -16.10 -5.23 -4.47
C LEU A 163 -14.77 -4.55 -4.84
N ARG A 164 -14.82 -3.53 -5.70
CA ARG A 164 -13.64 -2.75 -6.15
C ARG A 164 -12.84 -2.10 -5.01
N LEU A 165 -13.47 -1.86 -3.87
CA LEU A 165 -12.81 -1.20 -2.73
C LEU A 165 -11.80 -2.10 -2.03
N TRP A 166 -11.99 -3.42 -2.02
CA TRP A 166 -11.17 -4.36 -1.26
C TRP A 166 -9.73 -4.50 -1.72
N PRO A 167 -9.43 -4.68 -3.03
CA PRO A 167 -8.04 -4.73 -3.51
C PRO A 167 -7.30 -3.42 -3.23
N LEU A 168 -7.96 -2.27 -3.40
CA LEU A 168 -7.38 -0.95 -3.16
C LEU A 168 -7.17 -0.70 -1.66
N PHE A 169 -8.16 -1.00 -0.84
CA PHE A 169 -8.05 -0.83 0.62
C PHE A 169 -6.91 -1.67 1.19
N SER A 170 -6.79 -2.94 0.79
CA SER A 170 -5.75 -3.83 1.32
C SER A 170 -4.33 -3.34 1.01
N ILE A 171 -4.06 -2.89 -0.22
CA ILE A 171 -2.72 -2.39 -0.61
C ILE A 171 -2.43 -1.01 0.00
N LEU A 172 -3.43 -0.13 0.07
CA LEU A 172 -3.27 1.20 0.66
C LEU A 172 -3.09 1.12 2.18
N GLN A 173 -3.82 0.22 2.85
CA GLN A 173 -3.64 -0.06 4.27
C GLN A 173 -2.22 -0.57 4.53
N PHE A 174 -1.72 -1.52 3.72
CA PHE A 174 -0.34 -1.99 3.83
C PHE A 174 0.68 -0.85 3.68
N ILE A 175 0.52 0.01 2.68
CA ILE A 175 1.44 1.13 2.42
C ILE A 175 1.45 2.14 3.58
N VAL A 176 0.30 2.38 4.21
CA VAL A 176 0.20 3.30 5.35
C VAL A 176 0.72 2.67 6.64
N GLU A 177 0.29 1.45 6.97
CA GLU A 177 0.59 0.79 8.25
C GLU A 177 1.99 0.16 8.29
N GLU A 178 2.37 -0.57 7.24
CA GLU A 178 3.65 -1.27 7.15
C GLU A 178 4.69 -0.47 6.36
N GLY A 179 4.27 0.26 5.31
CA GLY A 179 5.15 1.11 4.53
C GLY A 179 5.52 2.43 5.21
N GLY A 180 4.64 2.95 6.06
CA GLY A 180 4.84 4.23 6.76
C GLY A 180 4.61 5.47 5.88
N LEU A 181 3.72 5.38 4.87
CA LEU A 181 3.38 6.51 4.01
C LEU A 181 2.79 7.68 4.81
N LEU A 182 3.30 8.89 4.55
CA LEU A 182 2.73 10.13 5.09
C LEU A 182 1.42 10.48 4.37
N THR A 183 0.30 10.26 5.04
CA THR A 183 -1.04 10.53 4.48
C THR A 183 -1.39 12.01 4.34
N SER A 184 -0.59 12.91 4.93
CA SER A 184 -0.81 14.36 4.85
C SER A 184 -0.78 14.92 3.42
N ALA A 185 -0.07 14.26 2.51
CA ALA A 185 -0.01 14.62 1.09
C ALA A 185 -1.23 14.11 0.28
N TYR A 186 -2.02 13.19 0.85
CA TYR A 186 -3.10 12.47 0.17
C TYR A 186 -4.42 12.54 0.98
N PRO A 187 -5.07 13.71 1.04
CA PRO A 187 -6.23 13.95 1.90
C PRO A 187 -7.49 13.15 1.51
N HIS A 188 -7.72 12.83 0.23
CA HIS A 188 -8.87 12.03 -0.19
C HIS A 188 -8.65 10.57 0.18
N LEU A 189 -7.47 10.02 -0.12
CA LEU A 189 -7.05 8.69 0.30
C LEU A 189 -7.14 8.53 1.82
N SER A 190 -6.64 9.50 2.59
CA SER A 190 -6.72 9.45 4.06
C SER A 190 -8.17 9.41 4.56
N ARG A 191 -9.07 10.18 3.93
CA ARG A 191 -10.50 10.19 4.27
C ARG A 191 -11.17 8.88 3.90
N GLU A 192 -10.89 8.34 2.72
CA GLU A 192 -11.45 7.07 2.27
C GLU A 192 -10.96 5.89 3.11
N LEU A 193 -9.66 5.83 3.45
CA LEU A 193 -9.16 4.81 4.38
C LEU A 193 -9.83 4.91 5.75
N ALA A 194 -9.98 6.13 6.28
CA ALA A 194 -10.70 6.33 7.55
C ALA A 194 -12.16 5.89 7.44
N ARG A 195 -12.86 6.23 6.35
CA ARG A 195 -14.25 5.82 6.07
C ARG A 195 -14.37 4.30 5.99
N LEU A 196 -13.52 3.65 5.20
CA LEU A 196 -13.51 2.19 5.02
C LEU A 196 -13.16 1.45 6.32
N SER A 197 -12.23 1.98 7.12
CA SER A 197 -11.89 1.40 8.43
C SER A 197 -13.05 1.39 9.43
N GLN A 198 -14.01 2.31 9.25
CA GLN A 198 -15.21 2.39 10.10
C GLN A 198 -16.31 1.42 9.67
N ARG A 199 -16.25 0.86 8.45
CA ARG A 199 -17.25 -0.08 7.94
C ARG A 199 -17.30 -1.36 8.77
N PRO A 200 -18.50 -1.94 8.97
CA PRO A 200 -18.66 -3.13 9.79
C PRO A 200 -17.90 -4.33 9.22
N THR A 201 -17.81 -4.43 7.89
CA THR A 201 -17.07 -5.48 7.17
C THR A 201 -15.59 -5.49 7.53
N VAL A 202 -14.95 -4.32 7.50
CA VAL A 202 -13.53 -4.15 7.87
C VAL A 202 -13.31 -4.37 9.37
N ARG A 203 -14.20 -3.86 10.24
CA ARG A 203 -14.09 -4.10 11.70
C ARG A 203 -14.21 -5.58 12.07
N GLN A 204 -15.13 -6.30 11.43
CA GLN A 204 -15.28 -7.74 11.64
C GLN A 204 -14.09 -8.53 11.10
N HIS A 205 -13.54 -8.11 9.96
CA HIS A 205 -12.29 -8.66 9.40
C HIS A 205 -11.13 -8.47 10.37
N ARG A 206 -10.93 -7.25 10.88
CA ARG A 206 -9.89 -6.96 11.86
C ARG A 206 -10.03 -7.81 13.12
N ARG A 207 -11.25 -7.93 13.67
CA ARG A 207 -11.51 -8.81 14.84
C ARG A 207 -11.22 -10.29 14.55
N LEU A 208 -11.49 -10.77 13.34
CA LEU A 208 -11.18 -12.15 12.94
C LEU A 208 -9.66 -12.37 12.93
N VAL A 209 -8.91 -11.44 12.32
CA VAL A 209 -7.44 -11.50 12.25
C VAL A 209 -6.85 -11.41 13.66
N GLU A 210 -7.29 -10.45 14.49
CA GLU A 210 -6.84 -10.27 15.87
C GLU A 210 -7.08 -11.52 16.72
N ARG A 211 -8.24 -12.16 16.60
CA ARG A 211 -8.53 -13.43 17.30
C ARG A 211 -7.60 -14.56 16.85
N THR A 212 -7.38 -14.68 15.54
CA THR A 212 -6.51 -15.72 14.97
C THR A 212 -5.04 -15.48 15.38
N LEU A 213 -4.61 -14.22 15.48
CA LEU A 213 -3.27 -13.85 15.93
C LEU A 213 -3.10 -13.95 17.45
N ALA A 214 -4.14 -13.72 18.24
CA ALA A 214 -4.07 -13.92 19.70
C ALA A 214 -3.81 -15.38 20.07
N GLU A 215 -4.24 -16.31 19.22
CA GLU A 215 -3.96 -17.74 19.31
C GLU A 215 -2.61 -18.12 18.65
N GLY A 216 -1.93 -17.17 17.99
CA GLY A 216 -0.74 -17.38 17.18
C GLY A 216 0.45 -16.47 17.54
N PRO A 217 1.52 -16.44 16.71
CA PRO A 217 2.70 -15.62 16.97
C PRO A 217 2.46 -14.14 16.64
N THR A 218 3.15 -13.24 17.36
CA THR A 218 3.23 -11.83 17.01
C THR A 218 4.16 -11.65 15.82
N VAL A 219 3.64 -11.12 14.71
CA VAL A 219 4.38 -10.99 13.45
C VAL A 219 4.34 -9.54 12.98
N ALA A 220 5.50 -8.99 12.65
CA ALA A 220 5.66 -7.67 12.05
C ALA A 220 6.33 -7.80 10.67
N TYR A 221 6.06 -6.86 9.77
CA TYR A 221 6.73 -6.79 8.49
C TYR A 221 8.24 -6.52 8.66
N PRO A 222 9.14 -7.25 7.97
CA PRO A 222 10.58 -7.08 8.15
C PRO A 222 11.11 -5.69 7.80
N TYR A 223 10.51 -5.04 6.79
CA TYR A 223 10.90 -3.70 6.32
C TYR A 223 9.91 -2.64 6.76
N ARG A 224 9.44 -2.71 8.01
CA ARG A 224 8.45 -1.77 8.54
C ARG A 224 8.97 -0.34 8.47
N ASN A 225 8.14 0.57 7.98
CA ASN A 225 8.43 1.99 7.74
C ASN A 225 9.49 2.28 6.66
N PHE A 226 9.71 1.36 5.70
CA PHE A 226 10.71 1.56 4.64
C PHE A 226 10.54 2.87 3.86
N LEU A 227 9.31 3.38 3.68
CA LEU A 227 9.10 4.67 3.00
C LEU A 227 9.66 5.84 3.81
N GLN A 228 9.58 5.80 5.14
CA GLN A 228 10.16 6.83 5.99
C GLN A 228 11.69 6.79 5.92
N GLU A 229 12.27 5.60 5.83
CA GLU A 229 13.70 5.42 5.65
C GLU A 229 14.18 5.94 4.29
N VAL A 230 13.44 5.62 3.21
CA VAL A 230 13.68 6.19 1.87
C VAL A 230 13.62 7.70 1.91
N GLN A 231 12.57 8.28 2.51
CA GLN A 231 12.41 9.73 2.60
C GLN A 231 13.53 10.38 3.41
N ARG A 232 13.97 9.75 4.51
CA ARG A 232 15.13 10.21 5.28
C ARG A 232 16.39 10.18 4.43
N GLY A 233 16.67 9.05 3.76
CA GLY A 233 17.84 8.90 2.90
C GLY A 233 17.87 9.89 1.73
N LEU A 234 16.73 10.13 1.08
CA LEU A 234 16.59 11.12 0.01
C LEU A 234 16.77 12.55 0.52
N ARG A 235 16.23 12.88 1.71
CA ARG A 235 16.46 14.19 2.33
C ARG A 235 17.93 14.41 2.63
N GLU A 236 18.60 13.41 3.19
CA GLU A 236 20.04 13.47 3.43
C GLU A 236 20.79 13.66 2.11
N TYR A 237 20.52 12.84 1.10
CA TYR A 237 21.18 12.94 -0.21
C TYR A 237 21.01 14.32 -0.87
N ASN A 238 19.82 14.91 -0.80
CA ASN A 238 19.55 16.21 -1.43
C ASN A 238 20.12 17.40 -0.67
N HIS A 239 20.34 17.29 0.65
CA HIS A 239 20.85 18.40 1.45
C HIS A 239 22.38 18.51 1.39
N THR A 240 22.86 19.69 0.98
CA THR A 240 24.28 20.03 1.04
C THR A 240 24.75 20.19 2.49
N ILE A 241 26.05 19.98 2.75
CA ILE A 241 26.63 20.14 4.10
C ILE A 241 26.34 21.54 4.67
N GLN A 242 26.37 22.56 3.81
CA GLN A 242 26.10 23.95 4.18
C GLN A 242 24.65 24.17 4.64
N GLU A 243 23.67 23.60 3.93
CA GLU A 243 22.25 23.63 4.33
C GLU A 243 22.01 22.88 5.64
N ARG A 244 22.69 21.75 5.87
CA ARG A 244 22.57 20.98 7.13
C ARG A 244 23.09 21.76 8.34
N THR A 245 24.15 22.55 8.15
CA THR A 245 24.70 23.42 9.20
C THR A 245 23.98 24.76 9.32
N GLY A 246 23.11 25.10 8.36
CA GLY A 246 22.39 26.38 8.26
C GLY A 246 21.33 26.62 9.33
N GLY A 247 21.17 25.71 10.30
CA GLY A 247 20.30 25.88 11.47
C GLY A 247 20.72 27.02 12.43
N THR A 248 21.86 27.66 12.19
CA THR A 248 22.21 28.91 12.89
C THR A 248 21.41 30.07 12.30
N ALA A 249 20.47 30.59 13.11
CA ALA A 249 19.42 31.57 12.81
C ALA A 249 19.82 32.95 12.23
N ALA A 250 20.89 33.06 11.45
CA ALA A 250 21.39 34.31 10.89
C ALA A 250 21.26 34.36 9.36
N ASN A 251 20.06 34.69 8.88
CA ASN A 251 19.84 35.53 7.70
C ASN A 251 20.18 35.01 6.28
N HIS A 252 20.28 33.71 6.01
CA HIS A 252 20.45 33.21 4.62
C HIS A 252 19.18 32.66 3.98
N ASN A 253 18.22 32.19 4.76
CA ASN A 253 17.08 31.42 4.23
C ASN A 253 16.04 32.27 3.46
N SER A 254 15.96 33.58 3.68
CA SER A 254 14.87 34.42 3.10
C SER A 254 15.12 34.88 1.65
N GLY A 255 16.22 34.45 1.02
CA GLY A 255 16.62 34.94 -0.32
C GLY A 255 17.19 33.88 -1.25
N GLU A 256 17.12 32.59 -0.91
CA GLU A 256 17.71 31.49 -1.68
C GLU A 256 16.75 30.92 -2.74
N ALA A 257 15.46 30.77 -2.40
CA ALA A 257 14.42 30.40 -3.38
C ALA A 257 14.02 31.62 -4.24
N ARG A 258 14.91 32.00 -5.17
CA ARG A 258 14.72 33.19 -6.03
C ARG A 258 13.88 32.84 -7.25
N MET A 259 12.60 33.19 -7.21
CA MET A 259 11.72 33.20 -8.38
C MET A 259 11.93 34.50 -9.19
N GLY A 260 13.17 34.70 -9.68
CA GLY A 260 13.59 35.92 -10.37
C GLY A 260 14.15 37.00 -9.45
N LEU A 261 15.06 37.82 -9.99
CA LEU A 261 15.80 38.85 -9.23
C LEU A 261 14.94 40.05 -8.82
N GLN A 262 13.81 40.29 -9.49
CA GLN A 262 12.92 41.41 -9.21
C GLN A 262 12.22 41.28 -7.85
N ALA A 263 11.94 40.06 -7.40
CA ALA A 263 11.29 39.78 -6.12
C ALA A 263 12.26 39.82 -4.93
N VAL A 264 13.58 39.90 -5.17
CA VAL A 264 14.60 39.89 -4.12
C VAL A 264 14.79 41.30 -3.57
N ALA A 265 14.35 41.52 -2.32
CA ALA A 265 14.58 42.78 -1.64
C ALA A 265 16.09 43.03 -1.45
N ALA A 266 16.59 44.17 -1.95
CA ALA A 266 17.99 44.59 -1.81
C ALA A 266 18.27 45.07 -0.37
N ARG A 267 18.41 44.13 0.56
CA ARG A 267 18.63 44.39 2.00
C ARG A 267 20.11 44.52 2.39
N LEU A 268 21.02 44.43 1.42
CA LEU A 268 22.45 44.59 1.64
C LEU A 268 22.77 46.09 1.92
N PRO A 269 23.21 46.44 3.14
CA PRO A 269 23.57 47.82 3.44
C PRO A 269 24.76 48.28 2.60
N TRP A 270 24.82 49.57 2.29
CA TRP A 270 25.84 50.15 1.42
C TRP A 270 27.27 49.88 1.88
N THR A 271 27.50 49.75 3.19
CA THR A 271 28.79 49.43 3.81
C THR A 271 29.31 48.02 3.48
N ARG A 272 28.43 47.12 3.01
CA ARG A 272 28.76 45.73 2.64
C ARG A 272 28.69 45.46 1.13
N LYS A 273 28.40 46.48 0.30
CA LYS A 273 28.26 46.31 -1.16
C LYS A 273 29.59 46.04 -1.88
N GLY A 274 30.73 46.30 -1.24
CA GLY A 274 32.05 45.94 -1.75
C GLY A 274 32.49 44.58 -1.20
N ALA A 275 32.06 43.48 -1.83
CA ALA A 275 32.63 42.18 -1.53
C ALA A 275 34.13 42.21 -1.89
N LYS A 276 35.01 41.92 -0.93
CA LYS A 276 36.45 41.76 -1.21
C LYS A 276 36.60 40.53 -2.10
N LEU A 277 37.02 40.73 -3.35
CA LEU A 277 37.52 39.65 -4.20
C LEU A 277 38.82 39.15 -3.58
N THR A 278 38.75 38.12 -2.74
CA THR A 278 39.95 37.37 -2.39
C THR A 278 40.36 36.57 -3.63
N PRO A 279 41.58 36.75 -4.17
CA PRO A 279 42.05 35.92 -5.26
C PRO A 279 42.04 34.46 -4.80
N ARG A 280 41.40 33.59 -5.59
CA ARG A 280 41.54 32.14 -5.46
C ARG A 280 43.00 31.79 -5.72
N ASN A 281 43.70 31.32 -4.69
CA ASN A 281 44.91 30.51 -4.87
C ASN A 281 44.50 29.04 -5.05
#